data_AF-L5K2D0-F1
#
_entry.id   AF-L5K2D0-F1
#
_cell.length_a   1.000
_cell.length_b   1.000
_cell.length_c   1.000
_cell.angle_alpha   90.00
_cell.angle_beta   90.00
_cell.angle_gamma   90.00
#
_symmetry.space_group_name_H-M   'P 1'
#
loop_
_entity.id
_entity.type
_entity.pdbx_description
1 polymer ?
#
loop_
_entity_poly.entity_id
_entity_poly.type
_entity_poly.pdbx_seq_one_letter_code
_entity_poly.pdbx_strand_id
1 'polypeptide(L)'
;MLCLFQVTIFAGWDGMLNAVFNSKWSDCDPDKINPGTQVRGDCGNPFVGIIYFVSYILISWLIIVNMYIVVVMELLNIASKKQTKALSEDDFRKFFQIWQRFDPDRTQYIDSSKLSDFAAALDPPLFMAKPNKGQLVAMDLPMAVGDRIHCFDILLAFSKRVMGKDTKIEKVLSEMESGFMLANPFKITYEPITTTLKRKQEAVSATIIQRAYKSYRLRQNDKNTSDIHMIDDDRDGQAI
;
A
#
# COMPACT_ATOMS: atom_id res chain seq x y z
N MET A 1 -41.00 -26.86 -11.49
CA MET A 1 -39.68 -26.20 -11.36
C MET A 1 -39.41 -25.19 -12.48
N LEU A 2 -39.49 -25.56 -13.77
CA LEU A 2 -39.22 -24.64 -14.89
C LEU A 2 -40.12 -23.38 -14.91
N CYS A 3 -41.42 -23.51 -14.65
CA CYS A 3 -42.32 -22.35 -14.60
C CYS A 3 -41.94 -21.34 -13.50
N LEU A 4 -41.48 -21.83 -12.35
CA LEU A 4 -41.04 -20.98 -11.25
C LEU A 4 -39.73 -20.25 -11.57
N PHE A 5 -38.80 -20.92 -12.25
CA PHE A 5 -37.62 -20.26 -12.79
C PHE A 5 -37.99 -19.14 -13.77
N GLN A 6 -38.97 -19.36 -14.64
CA GLN A 6 -39.47 -18.35 -15.57
C GLN A 6 -40.07 -17.13 -14.84
N VAL A 7 -40.84 -17.37 -13.77
CA VAL A 7 -41.38 -16.30 -12.91
C VAL A 7 -40.26 -15.56 -12.16
N THR A 8 -39.20 -16.27 -11.73
CA THR A 8 -38.03 -15.69 -11.05
C THR A 8 -37.31 -14.67 -11.94
N ILE A 9 -37.24 -14.91 -13.24
CA ILE A 9 -36.69 -13.98 -14.24
C ILE A 9 -37.72 -12.97 -14.75
N PHE A 10 -38.88 -12.86 -14.08
CA PHE A 10 -40.00 -11.98 -14.40
C PHE A 10 -40.60 -12.17 -15.82
N ALA A 11 -40.45 -13.36 -16.41
CA ALA A 11 -40.93 -13.64 -17.75
C ALA A 11 -42.23 -14.47 -17.74
N GLY A 12 -43.27 -13.99 -18.43
CA GLY A 12 -44.51 -14.74 -18.68
C GLY A 12 -45.29 -15.17 -17.43
N TRP A 13 -45.06 -14.53 -16.29
CA TRP A 13 -45.76 -14.80 -15.03
C TRP A 13 -47.22 -14.33 -15.09
N ASP A 14 -47.50 -13.30 -15.89
CA ASP A 14 -48.82 -12.74 -16.16
C ASP A 14 -49.73 -13.75 -16.87
N GLY A 15 -49.21 -14.45 -17.89
CA GLY A 15 -49.94 -15.51 -18.59
C GLY A 15 -50.24 -16.71 -17.68
N MET A 16 -49.29 -17.08 -16.82
CA MET A 16 -49.48 -18.15 -15.84
C MET A 16 -50.51 -17.75 -14.76
N LEU A 17 -50.46 -16.51 -14.28
CA LEU A 17 -51.41 -15.99 -13.30
C LEU A 17 -52.83 -15.92 -13.90
N ASN A 18 -52.95 -15.49 -15.16
CA ASN A 18 -54.23 -15.39 -15.84
C ASN A 18 -54.91 -16.77 -15.97
N ALA A 19 -54.13 -17.83 -16.24
CA ALA A 19 -54.66 -19.20 -16.25
C ALA A 19 -55.19 -19.65 -14.87
N VAL A 20 -54.62 -19.15 -13.78
CA VAL A 20 -55.08 -19.43 -12.39
C VAL A 20 -56.32 -18.60 -12.03
N PHE A 21 -56.56 -17.48 -12.71
CA PHE A 21 -57.74 -16.63 -12.52
C PHE A 21 -58.99 -17.12 -13.25
N ASN A 22 -58.88 -18.17 -14.06
CA ASN A 22 -60.02 -18.82 -14.69
C ASN A 22 -60.88 -19.54 -13.64
N SER A 23 -61.84 -18.79 -13.08
CA SER A 23 -62.80 -19.26 -12.08
C SER A 23 -64.25 -19.10 -12.54
N LYS A 24 -64.47 -18.59 -13.75
CA LYS A 24 -65.80 -18.44 -14.34
C LYS A 24 -66.19 -19.72 -15.07
N TRP A 25 -67.46 -20.10 -14.96
CA TRP A 25 -68.05 -21.28 -15.61
C TRP A 25 -67.95 -21.28 -17.14
N SER A 26 -67.66 -20.14 -17.77
CA SER A 26 -67.39 -20.03 -19.21
C SER A 26 -65.96 -20.45 -19.60
N ASP A 27 -65.02 -20.36 -18.67
CA ASP A 27 -63.58 -20.48 -18.93
C ASP A 27 -62.99 -21.75 -18.29
N CYS A 28 -63.71 -22.38 -17.36
CA CYS A 28 -63.36 -23.63 -16.70
C CYS A 28 -64.61 -24.48 -16.38
N ASP A 29 -64.45 -25.79 -16.31
CA ASP A 29 -65.50 -26.76 -16.00
C ASP A 29 -65.25 -27.40 -14.62
N PRO A 30 -66.07 -27.13 -13.59
CA PRO A 30 -65.88 -27.68 -12.26
C PRO A 30 -66.26 -29.17 -12.16
N ASP A 31 -67.01 -29.72 -13.11
CA ASP A 31 -67.45 -31.12 -13.11
C ASP A 31 -66.62 -32.01 -14.04
N LYS A 32 -65.59 -31.44 -14.68
CA LYS A 32 -64.69 -32.16 -15.57
C LYS A 32 -64.06 -33.37 -14.87
N ILE A 33 -64.30 -34.54 -15.46
CA ILE A 33 -63.78 -35.82 -14.96
C ILE A 33 -62.34 -35.98 -15.47
N ASN A 34 -61.39 -36.02 -14.54
CA ASN A 34 -59.99 -36.29 -14.83
C ASN A 34 -59.71 -37.80 -14.71
N PRO A 35 -59.66 -38.56 -15.83
CA PRO A 35 -59.53 -40.01 -15.79
C PRO A 35 -58.25 -40.42 -15.04
N GLY A 36 -58.40 -41.36 -14.09
CA GLY A 36 -57.29 -41.82 -13.24
C GLY A 36 -57.08 -41.03 -11.94
N THR A 37 -57.91 -40.02 -11.63
CA THR A 37 -57.86 -39.28 -10.36
C THR A 37 -59.26 -39.12 -9.74
N GLN A 38 -59.32 -38.93 -8.42
CA GLN A 38 -60.56 -38.61 -7.70
C GLN A 38 -60.90 -37.11 -7.73
N VAL A 39 -60.05 -36.28 -8.34
CA VAL A 39 -60.18 -34.82 -8.37
C VAL A 39 -61.09 -34.42 -9.54
N ARG A 40 -62.15 -33.67 -9.24
CA ARG A 40 -63.08 -33.11 -10.23
C ARG A 40 -62.80 -31.63 -10.45
N GLY A 41 -62.93 -31.21 -11.70
CA GLY A 41 -62.83 -29.82 -12.12
C GLY A 41 -61.43 -29.36 -12.55
N ASP A 42 -61.38 -28.30 -13.35
CA ASP A 42 -60.15 -27.63 -13.79
C ASP A 42 -60.12 -26.12 -13.47
N CYS A 43 -61.03 -25.65 -12.62
CA CYS A 43 -61.10 -24.25 -12.18
C CYS A 43 -60.02 -23.89 -11.16
N GLY A 44 -59.41 -22.70 -11.35
CA GLY A 44 -58.46 -22.12 -10.41
C GLY A 44 -59.14 -21.34 -9.28
N ASN A 45 -58.37 -21.03 -8.23
CA ASN A 45 -58.80 -20.11 -7.16
C ASN A 45 -58.02 -18.79 -7.28
N PRO A 46 -58.68 -17.68 -7.68
CA PRO A 46 -58.01 -16.40 -7.88
C PRO A 46 -57.34 -15.85 -6.63
N PHE A 47 -57.95 -16.02 -5.45
CA PHE A 47 -57.43 -15.49 -4.19
C PHE A 47 -56.12 -16.18 -3.79
N VAL A 48 -56.10 -17.51 -3.87
CA VAL A 48 -54.89 -18.30 -3.59
C VAL A 48 -53.80 -18.04 -4.63
N GLY A 49 -54.19 -17.88 -5.91
CA GLY A 49 -53.28 -17.52 -6.99
C GLY A 49 -52.57 -16.18 -6.76
N ILE A 50 -53.32 -15.13 -6.40
CA ILE A 50 -52.74 -13.81 -6.08
C ILE A 50 -51.71 -13.93 -4.97
N ILE A 51 -52.09 -14.54 -3.84
CA ILE A 51 -51.19 -14.66 -2.68
C ILE A 51 -49.92 -15.43 -3.05
N TYR A 52 -50.06 -16.53 -3.78
CA TYR A 52 -48.92 -17.35 -4.21
C TYR A 52 -47.96 -16.57 -5.10
N PHE A 53 -48.44 -15.97 -6.20
CA PHE A 53 -47.58 -15.28 -7.14
C PHE A 53 -46.97 -14.00 -6.55
N VAL A 54 -47.76 -13.21 -5.81
CA VAL A 54 -47.26 -11.97 -5.19
C VAL A 54 -46.20 -12.30 -4.13
N SER A 55 -46.45 -13.26 -3.24
CA SER A 55 -45.44 -13.66 -2.24
C SER A 55 -44.19 -14.24 -2.89
N TYR A 56 -44.34 -15.08 -3.92
CA TYR A 56 -43.22 -15.67 -4.65
C TYR A 56 -42.35 -14.60 -5.34
N ILE A 57 -42.99 -13.64 -6.03
CA ILE A 57 -42.29 -12.54 -6.71
C ILE A 57 -41.55 -11.67 -5.70
N LEU A 58 -42.19 -11.30 -4.58
CA LEU A 58 -41.56 -10.47 -3.55
C LEU A 58 -40.36 -11.16 -2.89
N ILE A 59 -40.51 -12.43 -2.50
CA ILE A 59 -39.42 -13.20 -1.88
C ILE A 59 -38.27 -13.39 -2.87
N SER A 60 -38.57 -13.78 -4.11
CA SER A 60 -37.54 -13.99 -5.15
C SER A 60 -36.81 -12.70 -5.45
N TRP A 61 -37.51 -11.57 -5.55
CA TRP A 61 -36.92 -10.26 -5.75
C TRP A 61 -35.95 -9.87 -4.62
N LEU A 62 -36.36 -10.07 -3.36
CA LEU A 62 -35.50 -9.79 -2.20
C LEU A 62 -34.23 -10.65 -2.22
N ILE A 63 -34.35 -11.93 -2.57
CA ILE A 63 -33.19 -12.83 -2.67
C ILE A 63 -32.23 -12.37 -3.78
N ILE A 64 -32.75 -12.05 -4.97
CA ILE A 64 -31.94 -11.61 -6.12
C ILE A 64 -31.22 -10.30 -5.79
N VAL A 65 -31.91 -9.33 -5.20
CA VAL A 65 -31.32 -8.03 -4.82
C VAL A 65 -30.24 -8.23 -3.75
N ASN A 66 -30.50 -9.02 -2.71
CA ASN A 66 -29.52 -9.28 -1.66
C ASN A 66 -28.29 -10.03 -2.19
N MET A 67 -28.48 -11.03 -3.06
CA MET A 67 -27.38 -11.72 -3.73
C MET A 67 -26.57 -10.77 -4.61
N TYR A 68 -27.24 -9.90 -5.38
CA TYR A 68 -26.59 -8.89 -6.21
C TYR A 68 -25.75 -7.90 -5.37
N ILE A 69 -26.29 -7.41 -4.25
CA ILE A 69 -25.54 -6.54 -3.32
C ILE A 69 -24.28 -7.24 -2.82
N VAL A 70 -24.38 -8.51 -2.42
CA VAL A 70 -23.21 -9.28 -1.95
C VAL A 70 -22.16 -9.41 -3.06
N VAL A 71 -22.57 -9.75 -4.28
CA VAL A 71 -21.65 -9.88 -5.42
C VAL A 71 -20.98 -8.55 -5.76
N VAL A 72 -21.74 -7.46 -5.79
CA VAL A 72 -21.21 -6.12 -6.07
C VAL A 72 -20.24 -5.67 -4.97
N MET A 73 -20.59 -5.89 -3.71
CA MET A 73 -19.71 -5.60 -2.57
C MET A 73 -18.41 -6.39 -2.65
N GLU A 74 -18.46 -7.66 -3.03
CA GLU A 74 -17.24 -8.48 -3.19
C GLU A 74 -16.39 -8.00 -4.38
N LEU A 75 -17.00 -7.61 -5.50
CA LEU A 75 -16.29 -7.03 -6.63
C LEU A 75 -15.60 -5.71 -6.25
N LEU A 76 -16.29 -4.84 -5.49
CA LEU A 76 -15.70 -3.61 -4.97
C LEU A 76 -14.59 -3.90 -3.96
N ASN A 77 -14.73 -4.92 -3.12
CA ASN A 77 -13.71 -5.36 -2.18
C ASN A 77 -12.44 -5.85 -2.91
N ILE A 78 -12.59 -6.66 -3.96
CA ILE A 78 -11.48 -7.12 -4.80
C ILE A 78 -10.80 -5.94 -5.50
N ALA A 79 -11.58 -5.02 -6.08
CA ALA A 79 -11.04 -3.82 -6.71
C ALA A 79 -10.29 -2.93 -5.71
N SER A 80 -10.85 -2.76 -4.50
CA SER A 80 -10.22 -2.02 -3.40
C SER A 80 -8.91 -2.65 -2.93
N LYS A 81 -8.84 -3.99 -2.80
CA LYS A 81 -7.60 -4.71 -2.49
C LYS A 81 -6.53 -4.57 -3.57
N LYS A 82 -6.94 -4.46 -4.85
CA LYS A 82 -6.00 -4.21 -5.95
C LYS A 82 -5.49 -2.76 -5.96
N GLN A 83 -6.28 -1.82 -5.44
CA GLN A 83 -5.94 -0.39 -5.43
C GLN A 83 -5.20 0.03 -4.17
N THR A 84 -5.52 -0.55 -3.02
CA THR A 84 -4.78 -0.33 -1.78
C THR A 84 -3.55 -1.23 -1.79
N LYS A 85 -2.39 -0.65 -2.11
CA LYS A 85 -1.07 -1.27 -1.89
C LYS A 85 -0.79 -1.33 -0.38
N ALA A 86 -1.67 -1.99 0.37
CA ALA A 86 -1.53 -2.19 1.79
C ALA A 86 -0.48 -3.29 2.00
N LEU A 87 0.57 -2.97 2.74
CA LEU A 87 1.57 -3.94 3.17
C LEU A 87 0.87 -5.02 4.01
N SER A 88 1.10 -6.28 3.68
CA SER A 88 0.58 -7.41 4.44
C SER A 88 1.49 -7.73 5.63
N GLU A 89 0.98 -8.44 6.63
CA GLU A 89 1.77 -9.01 7.73
C GLU A 89 2.93 -9.89 7.20
N ASP A 90 2.69 -10.59 6.10
CA ASP A 90 3.69 -11.41 5.43
C ASP A 90 4.88 -10.59 4.90
N ASP A 91 4.65 -9.35 4.47
CA ASP A 91 5.69 -8.46 3.95
C ASP A 91 6.58 -7.98 5.10
N PHE A 92 5.99 -7.68 6.26
CA PHE A 92 6.73 -7.32 7.48
C PHE A 92 7.57 -8.49 7.99
N ARG A 93 7.03 -9.72 7.96
CA ARG A 93 7.79 -10.91 8.35
C ARG A 93 9.02 -11.13 7.46
N LYS A 94 8.86 -11.01 6.14
CA LYS A 94 9.98 -11.11 5.18
C LYS A 94 11.02 -10.00 5.40
N PHE A 95 10.58 -8.78 5.69
CA PHE A 95 11.48 -7.67 6.04
C PHE A 95 12.38 -8.03 7.24
N PHE A 96 11.80 -8.51 8.35
CA PHE A 96 12.58 -8.86 9.54
C PHE A 96 13.48 -10.08 9.32
N GLN A 97 13.06 -11.03 8.48
CA GLN A 97 13.89 -12.18 8.11
C GLN A 97 15.16 -11.74 7.38
N ILE A 98 15.06 -10.73 6.51
CA ILE A 98 16.22 -10.17 5.80
C ILE A 98 17.03 -9.28 6.73
N TRP A 99 16.37 -8.48 7.59
CA TRP A 99 17.02 -7.63 8.60
C TRP A 99 17.99 -8.43 9.48
N GLN A 100 17.57 -9.61 9.94
CA GLN A 100 18.39 -10.48 10.79
C GLN A 100 19.73 -10.88 10.14
N ARG A 101 19.84 -10.85 8.81
CA ARG A 101 21.10 -11.12 8.09
C ARG A 101 22.08 -9.93 8.16
N PHE A 102 21.57 -8.71 8.34
CA PHE A 102 22.36 -7.49 8.39
C PHE A 102 22.66 -7.04 9.83
N ASP A 103 21.84 -7.47 10.80
CA ASP A 103 21.99 -7.21 12.24
C ASP A 103 21.85 -8.51 13.05
N PRO A 104 22.87 -9.40 13.02
CA PRO A 104 22.85 -10.67 13.75
C PRO A 104 22.84 -10.47 15.28
N ASP A 105 23.42 -9.36 15.75
CA ASP A 105 23.60 -9.02 17.16
C ASP A 105 22.36 -8.33 17.77
N ARG A 106 21.29 -8.15 16.98
CA ARG A 106 20.02 -7.50 17.39
C ARG A 106 20.23 -6.09 17.95
N THR A 107 21.20 -5.36 17.42
CA THR A 107 21.47 -3.98 17.84
C THR A 107 20.35 -3.02 17.43
N GLN A 108 19.52 -3.41 16.46
CA GLN A 108 18.50 -2.57 15.81
C GLN A 108 19.07 -1.44 14.94
N TYR A 109 20.38 -1.44 14.70
CA TYR A 109 21.07 -0.44 13.89
C TYR A 109 21.76 -1.07 12.68
N ILE A 110 21.79 -0.31 11.58
CA ILE A 110 22.60 -0.63 10.41
C ILE A 110 23.44 0.57 10.00
N ASP A 111 24.65 0.32 9.51
CA ASP A 111 25.49 1.36 8.92
C ASP A 111 24.86 1.90 7.64
N SER A 112 24.91 3.22 7.46
CA SER A 112 24.42 3.91 6.25
C SER A 112 25.05 3.37 4.95
N SER A 113 26.28 2.85 5.02
CA SER A 113 26.97 2.22 3.89
C SER A 113 26.27 0.94 3.39
N LYS A 114 25.71 0.13 4.30
CA LYS A 114 25.04 -1.15 4.00
C LYS A 114 23.56 -0.99 3.63
N LEU A 115 22.97 0.18 3.90
CA LEU A 115 21.56 0.46 3.61
C LEU A 115 21.19 0.23 2.14
N SER A 116 22.09 0.58 1.21
CA SER A 116 21.90 0.37 -0.23
C SER A 116 21.80 -1.11 -0.61
N ASP A 117 22.58 -1.96 0.06
CA ASP A 117 22.58 -3.40 -0.15
C ASP A 117 21.35 -4.04 0.50
N PHE A 118 21.01 -3.61 1.72
CA PHE A 118 19.80 -4.04 2.41
C PHE A 118 18.54 -3.76 1.58
N ALA A 119 18.38 -2.54 1.06
CA ALA A 119 17.24 -2.16 0.26
C ALA A 119 17.11 -2.98 -1.04
N ALA A 120 18.23 -3.45 -1.59
CA ALA A 120 18.27 -4.30 -2.77
C ALA A 120 18.06 -5.79 -2.46
N ALA A 121 18.16 -6.20 -1.20
CA ALA A 121 17.94 -7.58 -0.77
C ALA A 121 16.48 -7.86 -0.38
N LEU A 122 15.68 -6.83 -0.14
CA LEU A 122 14.26 -6.94 0.23
C LEU A 122 13.40 -7.53 -0.89
N ASP A 123 12.30 -8.19 -0.51
CA ASP A 123 11.31 -8.68 -1.46
C ASP A 123 10.33 -7.56 -1.88
N PRO A 124 9.69 -7.66 -3.06
CA PRO A 124 8.55 -6.82 -3.40
C PRO A 124 7.46 -6.94 -2.30
N PRO A 125 6.82 -5.83 -1.88
CA PRO A 125 6.87 -4.49 -2.47
C PRO A 125 7.93 -3.53 -1.89
N LEU A 126 8.70 -3.94 -0.87
CA LEU A 126 9.69 -3.09 -0.19
C LEU A 126 11.05 -3.02 -0.92
N PHE A 127 11.27 -3.92 -1.87
CA PHE A 127 12.44 -3.98 -2.75
C PHE A 127 12.79 -2.63 -3.42
N MET A 128 14.10 -2.34 -3.49
CA MET A 128 14.64 -1.20 -4.24
C MET A 128 15.86 -1.60 -5.06
N ALA A 129 15.67 -1.75 -6.37
CA ALA A 129 16.73 -2.06 -7.33
C ALA A 129 17.84 -0.99 -7.34
N LYS A 130 19.10 -1.43 -7.49
CA LYS A 130 20.23 -0.52 -7.68
C LYS A 130 20.20 0.09 -9.09
N PRO A 131 20.58 1.37 -9.27
CA PRO A 131 21.14 2.30 -8.28
C PRO A 131 20.07 2.98 -7.39
N ASN A 132 20.11 2.73 -6.09
CA ASN A 132 19.07 3.17 -5.13
C ASN A 132 19.53 4.28 -4.16
N LYS A 133 20.84 4.60 -4.13
CA LYS A 133 21.41 5.59 -3.19
C LYS A 133 20.76 6.97 -3.26
N GLY A 134 20.36 7.42 -4.46
CA GLY A 134 19.67 8.70 -4.62
C GLY A 134 18.30 8.73 -3.94
N GLN A 135 17.51 7.66 -4.11
CA GLN A 135 16.18 7.53 -3.52
C GLN A 135 16.26 7.40 -1.99
N LEU A 136 17.23 6.63 -1.47
CA LEU A 136 17.44 6.47 -0.03
C LEU A 136 17.80 7.79 0.66
N VAL A 137 18.62 8.63 0.02
CA VAL A 137 18.95 9.95 0.56
C VAL A 137 17.74 10.89 0.51
N ALA A 138 16.92 10.80 -0.52
CA ALA A 138 15.70 11.61 -0.64
C ALA A 138 14.61 11.24 0.39
N MET A 139 14.71 10.06 1.04
CA MET A 139 13.82 9.66 2.15
C MET A 139 14.17 10.33 3.48
N ASP A 140 15.32 11.01 3.56
CA ASP A 140 15.76 11.78 4.73
C ASP A 140 15.73 11.00 6.07
N LEU A 141 16.30 9.79 6.05
CA LEU A 141 16.37 8.94 7.23
C LEU A 141 17.21 9.60 8.35
N PRO A 142 16.75 9.55 9.62
CA PRO A 142 17.51 10.05 10.76
C PRO A 142 18.73 9.15 11.03
N MET A 143 19.87 9.75 11.38
CA MET A 143 21.09 9.02 11.71
C MET A 143 21.51 9.25 13.16
N ALA A 144 21.84 8.15 13.83
CA ALA A 144 22.42 8.09 15.16
C ALA A 144 23.96 8.16 15.10
N VAL A 145 24.60 8.12 16.27
CA VAL A 145 26.06 8.16 16.41
C VAL A 145 26.73 7.06 15.58
N GLY A 146 27.70 7.46 14.75
CA GLY A 146 28.47 6.57 13.88
C GLY A 146 27.86 6.32 12.51
N ASP A 147 27.05 7.24 11.98
CA ASP A 147 26.35 7.09 10.68
C ASP A 147 25.47 5.82 10.62
N ARG A 148 24.82 5.50 11.74
CA ARG A 148 23.94 4.34 11.90
C ARG A 148 22.47 4.75 11.85
N ILE A 149 21.62 3.90 11.28
CA ILE A 149 20.18 4.15 11.12
C ILE A 149 19.41 3.04 11.84
N HIS A 150 18.34 3.41 12.53
CA HIS A 150 17.52 2.48 13.29
C HIS A 150 16.57 1.69 12.38
N CYS A 151 16.34 0.41 12.70
CA CYS A 151 15.45 -0.49 11.98
C CYS A 151 14.04 0.09 11.77
N PHE A 152 13.48 0.69 12.83
CA PHE A 152 12.13 1.23 12.78
C PHE A 152 12.02 2.38 11.78
N ASP A 153 13.02 3.27 11.73
CA ASP A 153 13.02 4.42 10.83
C ASP A 153 13.08 3.98 9.35
N ILE A 154 13.83 2.92 9.07
CA ILE A 154 13.91 2.31 7.74
C ILE A 154 12.57 1.69 7.37
N LEU A 155 11.99 0.90 8.28
CA LEU A 155 10.70 0.26 8.05
C LEU A 155 9.60 1.29 7.79
N LEU A 156 9.58 2.37 8.58
CA LEU A 156 8.68 3.50 8.46
C LEU A 156 8.77 4.16 7.08
N ALA A 157 9.99 4.51 6.68
CA ALA A 157 10.25 5.21 5.42
C ALA A 157 9.88 4.35 4.20
N PHE A 158 10.19 3.05 4.24
CA PHE A 158 9.90 2.15 3.13
C PHE A 158 8.40 1.89 3.04
N SER A 159 7.73 1.80 4.19
CA SER A 159 6.27 1.66 4.26
C SER A 159 5.58 2.89 3.67
N LYS A 160 5.99 4.11 4.07
CA LYS A 160 5.51 5.37 3.48
C LYS A 160 5.70 5.42 1.97
N ARG A 161 6.85 4.94 1.46
CA ARG A 161 7.13 4.91 0.02
C ARG A 161 6.16 4.02 -0.76
N VAL A 162 5.86 2.81 -0.25
CA VAL A 162 4.99 1.84 -0.92
C VAL A 162 3.53 2.26 -0.85
N MET A 163 3.10 2.74 0.32
CA MET A 163 1.71 3.10 0.60
C MET A 163 1.33 4.48 0.00
N GLY A 164 2.30 5.32 -0.36
CA GLY A 164 2.06 6.63 -0.96
C GLY A 164 1.65 7.70 0.05
N LYS A 165 1.30 8.91 -0.44
CA LYS A 165 0.85 10.04 0.39
C LYS A 165 -0.63 9.93 0.76
N ASP A 166 -1.00 8.85 1.43
CA ASP A 166 -2.34 8.72 1.99
C ASP A 166 -2.36 9.33 3.40
N THR A 167 -3.06 10.45 3.56
CA THR A 167 -3.17 11.19 4.83
C THR A 167 -3.73 10.36 5.99
N LYS A 168 -4.47 9.28 5.70
CA LYS A 168 -4.97 8.31 6.68
C LYS A 168 -3.85 7.42 7.23
N ILE A 169 -2.94 7.01 6.36
CA ILE A 169 -1.81 6.14 6.70
C ILE A 169 -0.81 6.92 7.53
N GLU A 170 -0.59 8.20 7.22
CA GLU A 170 0.27 9.08 8.01
C GLU A 170 -0.18 9.22 9.47
N LYS A 171 -1.50 9.28 9.72
CA LYS A 171 -2.06 9.30 11.08
C LYS A 171 -1.84 7.98 11.82
N VAL A 172 -2.13 6.84 11.19
CA VAL A 172 -1.90 5.50 11.79
C VAL A 172 -0.43 5.31 12.13
N LEU A 173 0.45 5.76 11.24
CA LEU A 173 1.88 5.64 11.41
C LEU A 173 2.40 6.55 12.54
N SER A 174 1.83 7.75 12.69
CA SER A 174 2.11 8.65 13.81
C SER A 174 1.63 8.09 15.16
N GLU A 175 0.52 7.35 15.18
CA GLU A 175 0.03 6.65 16.38
C GLU A 175 0.92 5.44 16.74
N MET A 176 1.40 4.69 15.75
CA MET A 176 2.37 3.61 15.98
C MET A 176 3.70 4.15 16.49
N GLU A 177 4.18 5.27 15.94
CA GLU A 177 5.40 5.94 16.39
C GLU A 177 5.26 6.41 17.85
N SER A 178 4.14 7.04 18.21
CA SER A 178 3.89 7.47 19.60
C SER A 178 3.72 6.30 20.57
N GLY A 179 3.05 5.21 20.17
CA GLY A 179 2.92 4.00 20.96
C GLY A 179 4.25 3.30 21.21
N PHE A 180 5.12 3.23 20.21
CA PHE A 180 6.46 2.64 20.35
C PHE A 180 7.39 3.51 21.23
N MET A 181 7.27 4.83 21.11
CA MET A 181 7.97 5.80 21.96
C MET A 181 7.59 5.66 23.44
N LEU A 182 6.32 5.34 23.73
CA LEU A 182 5.83 5.09 25.09
C LEU A 182 6.28 3.73 25.63
N ALA A 183 6.36 2.71 24.77
CA ALA A 183 6.73 1.34 25.15
C ALA A 183 8.23 1.14 25.38
N ASN A 184 9.09 2.10 24.97
CA ASN A 184 10.53 2.02 25.14
C ASN A 184 11.09 3.26 25.88
N PRO A 185 10.95 3.32 27.22
CA PRO A 185 11.34 4.47 28.05
C PRO A 185 12.85 4.74 28.05
N PHE A 186 13.67 3.79 27.59
CA PHE A 186 15.13 3.90 27.52
C PHE A 186 15.64 4.66 26.29
N LYS A 187 14.80 5.47 25.64
CA LYS A 187 15.22 6.50 24.67
C LYS A 187 15.97 7.66 25.35
N ILE A 188 16.84 7.35 26.31
CA ILE A 188 17.81 8.29 26.86
C ILE A 188 18.90 8.42 25.79
N THR A 189 18.93 9.55 25.09
CA THR A 189 19.95 10.02 24.12
C THR A 189 19.74 9.70 22.63
N TYR A 190 18.52 9.81 22.11
CA TYR A 190 18.29 9.89 20.65
C TYR A 190 17.89 11.31 20.24
N GLU A 191 18.84 12.25 20.33
CA GLU A 191 18.79 13.39 19.40
C GLU A 191 19.46 12.93 18.10
N PRO A 192 18.74 12.84 16.98
CA PRO A 192 19.39 12.58 15.70
C PRO A 192 20.39 13.71 15.45
N ILE A 193 21.68 13.37 15.36
CA ILE A 193 22.75 14.36 15.18
C ILE A 193 22.62 15.00 13.79
N THR A 194 22.21 14.21 12.80
CA THR A 194 22.07 14.64 11.41
C THR A 194 21.18 13.67 10.62
N THR A 195 20.74 14.07 9.43
CA THR A 195 19.94 13.22 8.53
C THR A 195 20.76 12.79 7.33
N THR A 196 20.35 11.73 6.63
CA THR A 196 21.03 11.26 5.41
C THR A 196 21.18 12.35 4.35
N LEU A 197 20.19 13.24 4.20
CA LEU A 197 20.27 14.40 3.30
C LEU A 197 21.32 15.41 3.77
N LYS A 198 21.25 15.81 5.04
CA LYS A 198 22.16 16.79 5.64
C LYS A 198 23.62 16.31 5.59
N ARG A 199 23.88 15.04 5.89
CA ARG A 199 25.21 14.41 5.78
C ARG A 199 25.77 14.44 4.36
N LYS A 200 24.93 14.17 3.36
CA LYS A 200 25.35 14.27 1.95
C LYS A 200 25.68 15.71 1.58
N GLN A 201 24.90 16.68 2.04
CA GLN A 201 25.17 18.11 1.84
C GLN A 201 26.47 18.54 2.52
N GLU A 202 26.72 18.10 3.76
CA GLU A 202 27.97 18.33 4.48
C GLU A 202 29.18 17.76 3.72
N ALA A 203 29.09 16.52 3.20
CA ALA A 203 30.18 15.89 2.45
C ALA A 203 30.50 16.63 1.14
N VAL A 204 29.46 17.07 0.40
CA VAL A 204 29.64 17.88 -0.81
C VAL A 204 30.27 19.23 -0.46
N SER A 205 29.78 19.88 0.60
CA SER A 205 30.30 21.18 1.06
C SER A 205 31.76 21.08 1.50
N ALA A 206 32.11 20.06 2.28
CA ALA A 206 33.48 19.80 2.71
C ALA A 206 34.41 19.57 1.51
N THR A 207 33.96 18.84 0.48
CA THR A 207 34.74 18.61 -0.74
C THR A 207 35.03 19.91 -1.50
N ILE A 208 34.05 20.80 -1.60
CA ILE A 208 34.20 22.12 -2.25
C ILE A 208 35.20 22.98 -1.48
N ILE A 209 35.07 23.07 -0.15
CA ILE A 209 35.97 23.84 0.71
C ILE A 209 37.40 23.29 0.63
N GLN A 210 37.57 21.97 0.74
CA GLN A 210 38.88 21.34 0.64
C GLN A 210 39.54 21.58 -0.72
N ARG A 211 38.76 21.53 -1.81
CA ARG A 211 39.26 21.81 -3.17
C ARG A 211 39.67 23.28 -3.32
N ALA A 212 38.86 24.20 -2.81
CA ALA A 212 39.17 25.63 -2.81
C ALA A 212 40.45 25.93 -2.00
N TYR A 213 40.56 25.36 -0.80
CA TYR A 213 41.74 25.53 0.07
C TYR A 213 43.01 24.94 -0.55
N LYS A 214 42.94 23.73 -1.12
CA LYS A 214 44.10 23.14 -1.85
C LYS A 214 44.54 24.02 -3.01
N SER A 215 43.60 24.55 -3.79
CA SER A 215 43.89 25.44 -4.91
C SER A 215 44.50 26.76 -4.45
N TYR A 216 44.00 27.33 -3.35
CA TYR A 216 44.57 28.52 -2.72
C TYR A 216 46.01 28.27 -2.24
N ARG A 217 46.25 27.16 -1.55
CA ARG A 217 47.59 26.78 -1.06
C ARG A 217 48.60 26.59 -2.18
N LEU A 218 48.20 25.99 -3.31
CA LEU A 218 49.06 25.85 -4.48
C LEU A 218 49.46 27.22 -5.03
N ARG A 219 48.50 28.13 -5.22
CA ARG A 219 48.78 29.49 -5.67
C ARG A 219 49.68 30.27 -4.72
N GLN A 220 49.53 30.06 -3.41
CA GLN A 220 50.36 30.72 -2.40
C GLN A 220 51.79 30.16 -2.40
N ASN A 221 51.96 28.86 -2.61
CA ASN A 221 53.27 28.25 -2.80
C ASN A 221 53.95 28.75 -4.07
N ASP A 222 53.25 28.81 -5.21
CA ASP A 222 53.81 29.34 -6.46
C ASP A 222 54.29 30.79 -6.28
N LYS A 223 53.52 31.61 -5.55
CA LYS A 223 53.87 32.99 -5.22
C LYS A 223 55.11 33.10 -4.32
N ASN A 224 55.17 32.29 -3.27
CA ASN A 224 56.36 32.23 -2.41
C ASN A 224 57.60 31.71 -3.17
N THR A 225 57.42 30.79 -4.12
CA THR A 225 58.54 30.26 -4.94
C THR A 225 59.03 31.31 -5.93
N SER A 226 58.13 32.09 -6.54
CA SER A 226 58.52 33.24 -7.37
C SER A 226 59.21 34.34 -6.57
N ASP A 227 58.76 34.62 -5.35
CA ASP A 227 59.38 35.65 -4.49
C ASP A 227 60.78 35.23 -4.02
N ILE A 228 61.02 33.93 -3.75
CA ILE A 228 62.37 33.42 -3.41
C ILE A 228 63.31 33.51 -4.63
N HIS A 229 62.82 33.19 -5.83
CA HIS A 229 63.62 33.26 -7.05
C HIS A 229 64.05 34.69 -7.38
N MET A 230 63.20 35.69 -7.10
CA MET A 230 63.55 37.10 -7.29
C MET A 230 64.55 37.62 -6.24
N ILE A 231 64.57 37.06 -5.02
CA ILE A 231 65.51 37.46 -3.96
C ILE A 231 66.92 36.91 -4.22
N ASP A 232 67.06 35.74 -4.85
CA ASP A 232 68.37 35.20 -5.23
C ASP A 232 68.99 35.97 -6.42
N ASP A 233 68.20 36.33 -7.44
CA ASP A 233 68.68 37.15 -8.57
C ASP A 233 69.16 38.55 -8.12
N ASP A 234 68.54 39.13 -7.08
CA ASP A 234 68.92 40.46 -6.57
C ASP A 234 70.20 40.44 -5.69
N ARG A 235 70.59 39.26 -5.16
CA ARG A 235 71.84 39.10 -4.39
C ARG A 235 73.05 38.87 -5.27
N ASP A 236 72.89 38.18 -6.40
CA ASP A 236 73.98 37.98 -7.35
C ASP A 236 74.29 39.26 -8.17
N GLY A 237 73.38 40.25 -8.17
CA GLY A 237 73.59 41.56 -8.79
C GLY A 237 74.36 42.59 -7.94
N GLN A 238 74.63 42.34 -6.66
CA GLN A 238 75.30 43.27 -5.73
C GLN A 238 76.76 42.92 -5.41
N ALA A 239 77.31 41.88 -6.04
CA ALA A 239 78.72 41.48 -5.87
C ALA A 239 79.57 41.78 -7.12
N ILE A 240 79.66 43.05 -7.52
CA ILE A 240 80.72 43.58 -8.42
C ILE A 240 81.12 44.98 -7.96
#